data_AF-A0A974P0Y5-F1
#
_entry.id   AF-A0A974P0Y5-F1
#
_cell.length_a   1.000
_cell.length_b   1.000
_cell.length_c   1.000
_cell.angle_alpha   90.00
_cell.angle_beta   90.00
_cell.angle_gamma   90.00
#
_symmetry.space_group_name_H-M   'P 1'
#
loop_
_entity.id
_entity.type
_entity.pdbx_description
1 polymer ?
#
loop_
_entity_poly.entity_id
_entity_poly.type
_entity_poly.pdbx_seq_one_letter_code
_entity_poly.pdbx_strand_id
1 'polypeptide(L)' 'MEGTDLILGGPARFGMGFGLPSATVPMRNPNTIYWGGYGGSLIIIDMDARTTVAYAMNKMAPTTTGDMRAFGLMMAMG' A
#
# COMPACT_ATOMS: atom_id res chain seq x y z
N MET A 1 -14.48 -5.42 1.09
CA MET A 1 -15.27 -5.11 -0.11
C MET A 1 -14.33 -4.96 -1.28
N GLU A 2 -14.68 -5.44 -2.46
CA GLU A 2 -13.85 -5.33 -3.67
C GLU A 2 -14.66 -4.61 -4.75
N GLY A 3 -14.03 -3.66 -5.44
CA GLY A 3 -14.69 -2.83 -6.45
C GLY A 3 -13.86 -1.64 -6.87
N THR A 4 -14.46 -0.73 -7.63
CA THR A 4 -13.80 0.51 -8.07
C THR A 4 -13.71 1.51 -6.91
N ASP A 5 -12.51 2.00 -6.64
CA ASP A 5 -12.30 3.19 -5.82
C ASP A 5 -12.90 4.40 -6.55
N LEU A 6 -13.91 5.03 -5.95
CA LEU A 6 -14.65 6.12 -6.60
C LEU A 6 -13.88 7.44 -6.65
N ILE A 7 -12.80 7.57 -5.86
CA ILE A 7 -11.95 8.77 -5.81
C ILE A 7 -10.77 8.60 -6.77
N LEU A 8 -10.17 7.41 -6.79
CA LEU A 8 -8.97 7.11 -7.58
C LEU A 8 -9.26 6.41 -8.92
N GLY A 9 -10.50 5.94 -9.13
CA GLY A 9 -10.98 5.36 -10.38
C GLY A 9 -10.47 3.95 -10.72
N GLY A 10 -9.61 3.37 -9.87
CA GLY A 10 -9.02 2.04 -10.07
C GLY A 10 -9.65 0.94 -9.20
N PRO A 11 -9.41 -0.35 -9.51
CA PRO A 11 -9.86 -1.46 -8.68
C PRO A 11 -9.11 -1.48 -7.34
N ALA A 12 -9.86 -1.62 -6.25
CA ALA A 12 -9.34 -1.71 -4.90
C ALA A 12 -10.11 -2.74 -4.06
N ARG A 13 -9.41 -3.32 -3.08
CA ARG A 13 -10.01 -4.18 -2.06
C ARG A 13 -9.86 -3.51 -0.70
N PHE A 14 -10.97 -3.20 -0.05
CA PHE A 14 -11.02 -2.48 1.22
C PHE A 14 -11.38 -3.40 2.39
N GLY A 15 -10.65 -3.23 3.49
CA GLY A 15 -11.04 -3.66 4.83
C GLY A 15 -11.66 -2.51 5.62
N MET A 16 -11.64 -2.59 6.95
CA MET A 16 -12.09 -1.50 7.82
C MET A 16 -11.00 -0.42 7.91
N GLY A 17 -10.99 0.51 6.94
CA GLY A 17 -10.06 1.64 6.91
C GLY A 17 -8.70 1.36 6.26
N PHE A 18 -8.49 0.18 5.67
CA PHE A 18 -7.25 -0.21 5.01
C PHE A 18 -7.49 -0.81 3.62
N GLY A 19 -6.47 -0.74 2.78
CA GLY A 19 -6.36 -1.56 1.58
C GLY A 19 -5.94 -2.98 1.94
N LEU A 20 -6.45 -3.94 1.18
CA LEU A 20 -6.17 -5.37 1.28
C LEU A 20 -5.53 -5.86 -0.03
N PRO A 21 -4.73 -6.95 0.01
CA PRO A 21 -4.13 -7.53 -1.18
C PRO A 21 -5.17 -7.86 -2.25
N SER A 22 -4.87 -7.58 -3.51
CA SER A 22 -5.76 -7.90 -4.65
C SER A 22 -4.92 -8.30 -5.86
N ALA A 23 -5.57 -8.69 -6.95
CA ALA A 23 -4.87 -8.95 -8.21
C ALA A 23 -4.11 -7.70 -8.73
N THR A 24 -4.62 -6.50 -8.46
CA THR A 24 -4.01 -5.23 -8.90
C THR A 24 -3.01 -4.66 -7.92
N VAL A 25 -3.08 -5.04 -6.64
CA VAL A 25 -2.10 -4.68 -5.61
C VAL A 25 -1.65 -5.97 -4.91
N PRO A 26 -0.76 -6.75 -5.54
CA PRO A 26 -0.27 -7.98 -4.96
C PRO A 26 0.61 -7.66 -3.76
N MET A 27 0.40 -8.42 -2.68
CA MET A 27 1.29 -8.44 -1.52
C MET A 27 1.89 -9.83 -1.39
N ARG A 28 3.10 -9.92 -0.81
CA ARG A 28 3.79 -11.19 -0.63
C ARG A 28 2.97 -12.17 0.21
N ASN A 29 2.40 -11.68 1.32
CA ASN A 29 1.65 -12.47 2.27
C ASN A 29 0.16 -12.07 2.27
N PRO A 30 -0.76 -13.03 2.41
CA PRO A 30 -2.20 -12.77 2.33
C PRO A 30 -2.73 -11.94 3.50
N ASN A 31 -2.13 -12.06 4.70
CA ASN A 31 -2.53 -11.29 5.88
C ASN A 31 -1.76 -9.96 5.97
N THR A 32 -1.79 -9.21 4.88
CA THR A 32 -1.19 -7.87 4.79
C THR A 32 -2.30 -6.82 4.71
N ILE A 33 -2.09 -5.66 5.34
CA ILE A 33 -2.92 -4.46 5.14
C ILE A 33 -2.02 -3.28 4.80
N TYR A 34 -2.55 -2.32 4.04
CA TYR A 34 -1.75 -1.18 3.60
C TYR A 34 -2.58 0.08 3.38
N TRP A 35 -1.89 1.21 3.26
CA TRP A 35 -2.45 2.39 2.60
C TRP A 35 -1.33 3.29 2.06
N GLY A 36 -1.58 3.89 0.91
CA GLY A 36 -0.69 4.89 0.30
C GLY A 36 -1.24 6.29 0.49
N GLY A 37 -0.35 7.27 0.71
CA GLY A 37 -0.71 8.68 0.82
C GLY A 37 -0.30 9.49 -0.41
N TYR A 38 -1.03 10.58 -0.64
CA TYR A 38 -0.68 11.55 -1.68
C TYR A 38 0.74 12.10 -1.46
N GLY A 39 1.53 12.16 -2.53
CA GLY A 39 2.94 12.56 -2.47
C GLY A 39 3.93 11.40 -2.36
N GLY A 40 3.44 10.19 -2.04
CA GLY A 40 4.17 8.94 -2.14
C GLY A 40 4.40 8.17 -0.83
N SER A 41 3.84 8.63 0.30
CA SER A 41 3.95 7.91 1.56
C SER A 41 3.25 6.55 1.49
N LEU A 42 3.70 5.59 2.30
CA LEU A 42 3.18 4.22 2.28
C LEU A 42 3.35 3.60 3.65
N ILE A 43 2.33 2.86 4.10
CA ILE A 43 2.43 1.95 5.23
C ILE A 43 1.97 0.56 4.80
N ILE A 44 2.71 -0.45 5.24
CA ILE A 44 2.40 -1.88 5.02
C ILE A 44 2.59 -2.60 6.34
N ILE A 45 1.57 -3.36 6.73
CA ILE A 45 1.55 -4.17 7.95
C ILE A 45 1.33 -5.61 7.51
N ASP A 46 2.39 -6.41 7.57
CA ASP A 46 2.39 -7.82 7.23
C ASP A 46 2.33 -8.65 8.53
N MET A 47 1.15 -9.22 8.81
CA MET A 47 0.92 -9.98 10.04
C MET A 47 1.57 -11.35 9.99
N ASP A 48 1.79 -11.92 8.80
CA ASP A 48 2.43 -13.22 8.63
C ASP A 48 3.94 -13.11 8.89
N ALA A 49 4.57 -12.06 8.35
CA ALA A 49 5.98 -11.74 8.58
C ALA A 49 6.23 -10.98 9.90
N ARG A 50 5.18 -10.62 10.64
CA ARG A 50 5.23 -9.80 11.86
C ARG A 50 6.06 -8.52 11.68
N THR A 51 5.92 -7.90 10.52
CA THR A 51 6.74 -6.77 10.10
C THR A 51 5.86 -5.61 9.67
N THR A 52 6.22 -4.41 10.11
CA THR A 52 5.59 -3.16 9.67
C THR A 52 6.63 -2.29 9.00
N VAL A 53 6.30 -1.79 7.82
CA VAL A 53 7.12 -0.84 7.06
C VAL A 53 6.33 0.45 6.90
N ALA A 54 6.93 1.56 7.30
CA ALA A 54 6.35 2.88 7.12
C ALA A 54 7.37 3.80 6.43
N TYR A 55 6.93 4.46 5.36
CA TYR A 55 7.73 5.39 4.60
C TYR A 55 7.03 6.74 4.52
N ALA A 56 7.74 7.79 4.92
CA ALA A 56 7.30 9.17 4.85
C ALA A 56 8.41 10.03 4.22
N MET A 57 8.01 11.01 3.43
CA MET A 57 8.92 11.96 2.79
C MET A 57 8.30 13.36 2.77
N ASN A 58 9.16 14.37 2.59
CA ASN A 58 8.74 15.75 2.35
C ASN A 58 8.79 16.16 0.86
N LYS A 59 9.57 15.44 0.04
CA LYS A 59 9.62 15.65 -1.40
C LYS A 59 8.53 14.83 -2.10
N MET A 60 7.42 15.49 -2.39
CA MET A 60 6.25 14.87 -3.01
C MET A 60 6.49 14.52 -4.49
N ALA A 61 5.95 13.39 -4.91
CA ALA A 61 5.75 13.02 -6.31
C ALA A 61 4.26 13.15 -6.69
N PRO A 62 3.89 13.27 -7.97
CA PRO A 62 2.49 13.32 -8.40
C PRO A 62 1.86 11.91 -8.37
N THR A 63 1.78 11.30 -7.19
CA THR A 63 1.18 9.97 -6.97
C THR A 63 0.17 10.00 -5.82
N THR A 64 -0.81 9.10 -5.85
CA THR A 64 -1.92 9.06 -4.89
C THR A 64 -1.94 7.82 -4.01
N THR A 65 -1.16 6.78 -4.34
CA THR A 65 -1.19 5.46 -3.69
C THR A 65 0.19 4.98 -3.20
N GLY A 66 1.13 5.91 -3.00
CA GLY A 66 2.54 5.60 -2.75
C GLY A 66 3.40 5.76 -4.01
N ASP A 67 4.69 5.42 -3.93
CA ASP A 67 5.56 5.39 -5.11
C ASP A 67 6.71 4.35 -4.99
N MET A 68 7.49 4.24 -6.06
CA MET A 68 8.58 3.26 -6.19
C MET A 68 9.69 3.39 -5.13
N ARG A 69 9.88 4.57 -4.51
CA ARG A 69 10.83 4.76 -3.41
C ARG A 69 10.38 3.95 -2.20
N ALA A 70 9.10 4.01 -1.89
CA ALA A 70 8.47 3.28 -0.80
C ALA A 70 8.45 1.77 -1.07
N PHE A 71 8.07 1.40 -2.30
CA PHE A 71 8.00 -0.01 -2.72
C PHE A 71 9.38 -0.67 -2.74
N GLY A 72 10.40 0.03 -3.23
CA GLY A 72 11.78 -0.45 -3.23
C GLY A 72 12.32 -0.73 -1.81
N LEU A 73 11.95 0.10 -0.83
CA LEU A 73 12.30 -0.13 0.56
C LEU A 73 11.65 -1.42 1.10
N MET A 74 10.37 -1.64 0.80
CA MET A 74 9.67 -2.87 1.17
C MET A 74 10.32 -4.11 0.53
N MET A 75 10.62 -4.08 -0.77
CA MET A 75 11.20 -5.23 -1.47
C MET A 75 12.60 -5.60 -0.96
N ALA A 76 13.32 -4.67 -0.36
CA ALA A 76 14.61 -4.94 0.28
C ALA A 76 14.46 -5.64 1.66
N MET A 77 13.27 -5.62 2.25
CA MET A 77 12.98 -6.24 3.53
C MET A 77 12.51 -7.69 3.32
N GLY A 78 13.48 -8.59 3.23
CA GLY A 78 13.45 -10.02 3.63
C GLY A 78 12.27 -10.88 3.22
#